data_AF-A0A480AF81-F1
#
_entry.id   AF-A0A480AF81-F1
#
_cell.length_a   1.000
_cell.length_b   1.000
_cell.length_c   1.000
_cell.angle_alpha   90.00
_cell.angle_beta   90.00
_cell.angle_gamma   90.00
#
_symmetry.space_group_name_H-M   'P 1'
#
loop_
_entity.id
_entity.type
_entity.pdbx_description
1 polymer ?
#
loop_
_entity_poly.entity_id
_entity_poly.type
_entity_poly.pdbx_seq_one_letter_code
_entity_poly.pdbx_strand_id
1 'polypeptide(L)' 'MADQTDEDKMIERLTIHKNMIGWLIEKLQQEGIECQRTTGNDSKGDILCINPEDVPRVKEIVRQIKKD' A
#
# COMPACT_ATOMS: atom_id res chain seq x y z
N MET A 1 6.79 -12.05 28.02
CA MET A 1 6.29 -11.67 26.69
C MET A 1 5.05 -10.84 26.95
N ALA A 2 5.05 -9.56 26.59
CA ALA A 2 3.85 -8.74 26.77
C ALA A 2 2.79 -9.25 25.80
N ASP A 3 1.61 -9.56 26.31
CA ASP A 3 0.47 -9.96 25.49
C ASP A 3 0.08 -8.76 24.63
N GLN A 4 0.15 -8.90 23.30
CA GLN A 4 -0.23 -7.83 22.37
C GLN A 4 -1.74 -7.61 22.47
N THR A 5 -2.13 -6.40 22.86
CA THR A 5 -3.55 -6.03 22.91
C THR A 5 -4.13 -5.97 21.49
N ASP A 6 -5.46 -6.00 21.38
CA ASP A 6 -6.12 -5.81 20.08
C ASP A 6 -5.81 -4.43 19.48
N GLU A 7 -5.56 -3.42 20.31
CA GLU A 7 -5.11 -2.10 19.89
C GLU A 7 -3.69 -2.15 19.29
N ASP A 8 -2.76 -2.89 19.92
CA ASP A 8 -1.41 -3.07 19.40
C ASP A 8 -1.41 -3.78 18.03
N LYS A 9 -2.22 -4.82 17.87
CA LYS A 9 -2.38 -5.53 16.58
C LYS A 9 -2.99 -4.62 15.50
N MET A 10 -3.90 -3.74 15.89
CA MET A 10 -4.49 -2.76 14.98
C MET A 10 -3.45 -1.74 14.53
N ILE A 11 -2.66 -1.19 15.46
CA ILE A 11 -1.57 -0.26 15.15
C ILE A 11 -0.52 -0.92 14.25
N GLU A 12 -0.15 -2.17 14.53
CA GLU A 12 0.80 -2.92 13.71
C GLU A 12 0.29 -3.10 12.28
N ARG A 13 -0.96 -3.54 12.10
CA ARG A 13 -1.58 -3.67 10.77
C ARG A 13 -1.62 -2.36 10.00
N LEU A 14 -2.00 -1.26 10.66
CA LEU A 14 -2.02 0.08 10.06
C LEU A 14 -0.61 0.53 9.66
N THR A 15 0.39 0.23 10.47
CA THR A 15 1.79 0.55 10.20
C THR A 15 2.32 -0.21 8.98
N ILE A 16 2.07 -1.52 8.92
CA ILE A 16 2.42 -2.36 7.77
C ILE A 16 1.74 -1.83 6.51
N HIS A 17 0.44 -1.52 6.58
CA HIS A 17 -0.31 -0.98 5.44
C HIS A 17 0.28 0.35 4.95
N LYS A 18 0.56 1.28 5.87
CA LYS A 18 1.17 2.58 5.54
C LYS A 18 2.53 2.41 4.85
N ASN A 19 3.37 1.51 5.35
CA ASN A 19 4.69 1.25 4.78
C ASN A 19 4.59 0.62 3.38
N MET A 20 3.69 -0.33 3.20
CA MET A 20 3.46 -1.00 1.92
C MET A 20 2.98 -0.02 0.84
N ILE A 21 2.02 0.87 1.17
CA ILE A 21 1.52 1.89 0.24
C ILE A 21 2.61 2.90 -0.09
N GLY A 22 3.41 3.34 0.90
CA GLY A 22 4.54 4.24 0.67
C GLY A 22 5.55 3.64 -0.32
N TRP A 23 5.96 2.39 -0.09
CA TRP A 23 6.86 1.67 -0.99
C TRP A 23 6.29 1.54 -2.41
N LEU A 24 5.00 1.23 -2.54
CA LEU A 24 4.36 1.07 -3.85
C LEU A 24 4.34 2.40 -4.62
N ILE A 25 4.01 3.51 -3.95
CA ILE A 25 4.02 4.85 -4.58
C ILE A 25 5.43 5.20 -5.06
N GLU A 26 6.46 4.98 -4.24
CA GLU A 26 7.85 5.22 -4.64
C GLU A 26 8.22 4.39 -5.87
N LYS A 27 7.83 3.11 -5.92
CA LYS A 27 8.08 2.24 -7.07
C LYS A 27 7.38 2.70 -8.34
N LEU A 28 6.13 3.11 -8.22
CA LEU A 28 5.37 3.61 -9.37
C LEU A 28 5.94 4.92 -9.90
N GLN A 29 6.33 5.84 -9.01
CA GLN A 29 7.00 7.08 -9.39
C GLN A 29 8.34 6.84 -10.09
N GLN A 30 9.13 5.85 -9.63
CA GLN A 30 10.38 5.44 -10.29
C GLN A 30 10.15 4.94 -11.72
N GLU A 31 8.98 4.35 -12.00
CA GLU A 31 8.60 3.88 -13.32
C GLU A 31 7.85 4.94 -14.16
N GLY A 32 7.69 6.16 -13.64
CA GLY A 32 6.97 7.24 -14.31
C GLY A 32 5.44 7.09 -14.30
N ILE A 33 4.91 6.20 -13.45
CA ILE A 33 3.47 5.99 -13.30
C ILE A 33 2.92 7.02 -12.30
N GLU A 34 2.01 7.86 -12.79
CA GLU A 34 1.31 8.83 -11.93
C GLU A 34 0.41 8.08 -10.95
N CYS A 35 0.58 8.37 -9.67
CA CYS A 35 -0.24 7.76 -8.63
C CYS A 35 -0.48 8.71 -7.45
N GLN A 36 -1.66 8.56 -6.86
CA GLN A 36 -2.10 9.35 -5.71
C GLN A 36 -2.63 8.41 -4.63
N ARG A 37 -2.26 8.69 -3.38
CA ARG A 37 -2.93 8.13 -2.20
C ARG A 37 -4.20 8.92 -1.91
N THR A 38 -5.31 8.24 -1.68
CA THR A 38 -6.52 8.91 -1.19
C THR A 38 -6.29 9.48 0.21
N THR A 39 -6.91 10.63 0.48
CA THR A 39 -6.97 11.22 1.82
C THR A 39 -8.30 10.84 2.49
N GLY A 40 -8.28 10.64 3.82
CA GLY A 40 -9.45 10.22 4.59
C GLY A 40 -9.28 8.83 5.22
N ASN A 41 -9.79 8.67 6.43
CA ASN A 41 -9.79 7.39 7.14
C ASN A 41 -10.94 6.51 6.59
N ASP A 42 -10.77 6.01 5.36
CA ASP A 42 -11.76 5.12 4.74
C ASP A 42 -11.62 3.72 5.35
N SER A 43 -12.75 3.15 5.80
CA SER A 43 -12.79 1.81 6.39
C SER A 43 -12.50 0.69 5.39
N LYS A 44 -12.47 1.01 4.09
CA LYS A 44 -12.05 0.12 3.00
C LYS A 44 -10.55 0.26 2.67
N GLY A 45 -9.83 1.15 3.35
CA GLY A 45 -8.37 1.35 3.22
C GLY A 45 -7.97 2.47 2.27
N ASP A 46 -6.67 2.71 2.15
CA ASP A 46 -6.13 3.66 1.16
C ASP A 46 -6.33 3.12 -0.26
N ILE A 47 -6.92 3.93 -1.12
CA ILE A 47 -7.05 3.63 -2.55
C ILE A 47 -5.86 4.28 -3.26
N LEU A 48 -5.18 3.49 -4.09
CA LEU A 48 -4.20 3.98 -5.03
C LEU A 48 -4.92 4.35 -6.33
N CYS A 49 -4.96 5.63 -6.67
CA CYS A 49 -5.43 6.10 -7.96
C CYS A 49 -4.32 5.96 -8.99
N ILE A 50 -4.57 5.24 -10.08
CA ILE A 50 -3.66 5.04 -11.23
C ILE A 50 -4.45 5.18 -12.53
N ASN A 51 -3.77 5.48 -13.64
CA ASN A 51 -4.44 5.45 -14.94
C ASN A 51 -4.84 4.00 -15.30
N PRO A 52 -5.96 3.81 -16.02
CA PRO A 52 -6.41 2.48 -16.42
C PRO A 52 -5.37 1.69 -17.24
N GLU A 53 -4.53 2.41 -18.01
CA GLU A 53 -3.47 1.83 -18.82
C GLU A 53 -2.32 1.23 -17.99
N ASP A 54 -2.07 1.76 -16.79
CA ASP A 54 -1.00 1.33 -15.89
C ASP A 54 -1.38 0.09 -15.06
N VAL A 55 -2.67 -0.27 -15.03
CA VAL A 55 -3.21 -1.39 -14.23
C VAL A 55 -2.44 -2.71 -14.42
N PRO A 56 -2.09 -3.15 -15.65
CA PRO A 56 -1.32 -4.38 -15.84
C PRO A 56 0.06 -4.31 -15.19
N ARG A 57 0.74 -3.16 -15.30
CA ARG A 57 2.09 -2.98 -14.78
C ARG A 57 2.10 -2.89 -13.25
N VAL A 58 1.17 -2.16 -12.67
CA VAL A 58 1.00 -2.08 -11.20
C VAL A 58 0.74 -3.47 -10.60
N LYS A 59 -0.09 -4.30 -11.27
CA LYS A 59 -0.33 -5.69 -10.84
C LYS A 59 0.95 -6.54 -10.86
N GLU A 60 1.83 -6.32 -11.82
CA GLU A 60 3.11 -7.02 -11.90
C GLU A 60 4.05 -6.62 -10.75
N ILE A 61 4.18 -5.33 -10.47
CA ILE A 61 4.97 -4.79 -9.35
C ILE A 61 4.48 -5.37 -8.02
N VAL A 62 3.16 -5.36 -7.78
CA VAL A 62 2.57 -5.92 -6.55
C VAL A 62 2.82 -7.42 -6.42
N ARG A 63 2.83 -8.17 -7.53
CA ARG A 63 3.15 -9.61 -7.51
C ARG A 63 4.59 -9.89 -7.13
N GLN A 64 5.53 -8.98 -7.39
CA GLN A 64 6.92 -9.13 -6.98
C GLN A 64 7.07 -9.01 -5.45
N ILE A 65 6.24 -8.20 -4.79
CA ILE A 65 6.22 -8.09 -3.31
C ILE A 65 5.96 -9.44 -2.65
N LYS A 66 5.11 -10.29 -3.24
CA LYS A 66 4.76 -11.60 -2.68
C LYS A 66 5.88 -12.66 -2.80
N LYS A 67 6.97 -12.36 -3.52
CA LYS A 67 8.05 -13.33 -3.77
C LYS A 67 9.24 -13.17 -2.81
N ASP A 68 9.30 -12.09 -2.02
CA ASP A 68 10.27 -11.87 -0.95
C ASP A 68 9.59 -12.02 0.43
#